data_AF-A0AAN7C1C2-F1
#
_entry.id   AF-A0AAN7C1C2-F1
#
_cell.length_a   1.000
_cell.length_b   1.000
_cell.length_c   1.000
_cell.angle_alpha   90.00
_cell.angle_beta   90.00
_cell.angle_gamma   90.00
#
_symmetry.space_group_name_H-M   'P 1'
#
loop_
_entity.id
_entity.type
_entity.pdbx_description
1 polymer ?
#
loop_
_entity_poly.entity_id
_entity_poly.type
_entity_poly.pdbx_seq_one_letter_code
_entity_poly.pdbx_strand_id
1 'polypeptide(L)'
;MSGNGEYIPSNGAITLLLGNYAPVVLPAGSGGGCRDISAAVNMDYANATAIVNLLGQNNIADFQLTMQGIPGSGNIGVHGGGHYTIGGDPADDVFSSPGDPVFYLHHGMIDLTWWVWQMLDFKHRRNQISGTQSLLNQPLSANVTLDDTVDLYYTGGGPITMRELMSVNEGPFCYNYSL
;
A
#
# COMPACT_ATOMS: atom_id res chain seq x y z
N MET A 1 6.15 -20.83 0.73
CA MET A 1 4.91 -20.98 -0.04
C MET A 1 5.28 -21.57 -1.39
N SER A 2 4.54 -22.58 -1.85
CA SER A 2 4.68 -23.05 -3.24
C SER A 2 4.08 -22.00 -4.17
N GLY A 3 4.67 -21.77 -5.35
CA GLY A 3 4.08 -20.84 -6.33
C GLY A 3 2.67 -21.25 -6.79
N ASN A 4 2.29 -22.52 -6.63
CA ASN A 4 1.00 -23.09 -7.05
C ASN A 4 -0.07 -23.14 -5.94
N GLY A 5 0.17 -22.57 -4.75
CA GLY A 5 -0.82 -22.59 -3.65
C GLY A 5 -1.03 -23.94 -2.96
N GLU A 6 -0.34 -25.00 -3.38
CA GLU A 6 -0.46 -26.27 -2.67
C GLU A 6 0.26 -26.27 -1.32
N TYR A 7 -0.36 -26.95 -0.36
CA TYR A 7 0.31 -27.32 0.88
C TYR A 7 1.53 -28.20 0.54
N ILE A 8 2.73 -27.78 0.95
CA ILE A 8 3.92 -28.62 0.85
C ILE A 8 4.08 -29.35 2.19
N PRO A 9 3.85 -30.68 2.25
CA PRO A 9 4.07 -31.44 3.46
C PRO A 9 5.52 -31.30 3.93
N SER A 10 5.76 -31.41 5.24
CA SER A 10 7.10 -31.46 5.87
C SER A 10 7.99 -30.20 5.81
N ASN A 11 7.47 -29.05 5.36
CA ASN A 11 8.13 -27.78 5.65
C ASN A 11 7.75 -27.29 7.05
N GLY A 12 8.75 -27.16 7.93
CA GLY A 12 8.58 -26.55 9.25
C GLY A 12 8.41 -25.03 9.17
N ALA A 13 8.24 -24.38 10.32
CA ALA A 13 8.21 -22.93 10.39
C ALA A 13 9.50 -22.32 9.81
N ILE A 14 9.38 -21.26 9.02
CA ILE A 14 10.52 -20.49 8.53
C ILE A 14 10.86 -19.47 9.60
N THR A 15 12.10 -19.48 10.08
CA THR A 15 12.60 -18.46 11.01
C THR A 15 13.41 -17.44 10.22
N LEU A 16 12.89 -16.22 10.11
CA LEU A 16 13.61 -15.10 9.50
C LEU A 16 14.47 -14.42 10.57
N LEU A 17 15.78 -14.41 10.33
CA LEU A 17 16.75 -13.70 11.15
C LEU A 17 17.00 -12.33 10.54
N LEU A 18 16.46 -11.30 11.16
CA LEU A 18 16.60 -9.90 10.72
C LEU A 18 17.66 -9.20 11.57
N GLY A 19 18.91 -9.65 11.48
CA GLY A 19 20.02 -9.05 12.23
C GLY A 19 19.81 -9.09 13.74
N ASN A 20 19.73 -7.91 14.37
CA ASN A 20 19.59 -7.76 15.83
C ASN A 20 18.13 -7.82 16.33
N TYR A 21 17.15 -8.01 15.44
CA TYR A 21 15.76 -8.16 15.83
C TYR A 21 15.45 -9.59 16.30
N ALA A 22 14.40 -9.72 17.10
CA ALA A 22 13.90 -11.03 17.49
C ALA A 22 13.56 -11.88 16.24
N PRO A 23 13.86 -13.19 16.25
CA PRO A 23 13.54 -14.05 15.11
C PRO A 23 12.05 -14.00 14.79
N VAL A 24 11.71 -13.71 13.53
CA VAL A 24 10.32 -13.77 13.06
C VAL A 24 10.04 -15.20 12.64
N VAL A 25 9.16 -15.87 13.38
CA VAL A 25 8.75 -17.24 13.07
C VAL A 25 7.51 -17.20 12.20
N LEU A 26 7.67 -17.56 10.93
CA LEU A 26 6.57 -17.78 10.01
C LEU A 26 6.13 -19.24 10.13
N PRO A 27 4.94 -19.54 10.67
CA PRO A 27 4.46 -20.91 10.76
C PRO A 27 4.38 -21.55 9.37
N ALA A 28 4.45 -22.88 9.33
CA ALA A 28 4.21 -23.61 8.09
C ALA A 28 2.84 -23.22 7.53
N GLY A 29 2.82 -22.71 6.30
CA GLY A 29 1.56 -22.35 5.65
C GLY A 29 0.66 -23.57 5.52
N SER A 30 -0.65 -23.39 5.71
CA SER A 30 -1.67 -24.44 5.53
C SER A 30 -1.91 -24.85 4.07
N GLY A 31 -1.17 -24.27 3.12
CA GLY A 31 -1.58 -24.18 1.72
C GLY A 31 -2.59 -23.04 1.51
N GLY A 32 -2.88 -22.72 0.25
CA GLY A 32 -3.86 -21.70 -0.17
C GLY A 32 -3.28 -20.58 -1.02
N GLY A 33 -2.14 -20.00 -0.61
CA GLY A 33 -1.59 -18.82 -1.30
C GLY A 33 -0.80 -19.14 -2.57
N CYS A 34 -1.25 -18.64 -3.73
CA CYS A 34 -0.59 -18.80 -5.03
C CYS A 34 -0.18 -17.43 -5.60
N ARG A 35 0.79 -17.44 -6.53
CA ARG A 35 1.19 -16.23 -7.28
C ARG A 35 1.17 -16.53 -8.77
N ASP A 36 0.74 -15.55 -9.56
CA ASP A 36 0.75 -15.62 -11.02
C ASP A 36 1.39 -14.36 -11.59
N ILE A 37 2.73 -14.34 -11.56
CA ILE A 37 3.51 -13.14 -11.82
C ILE A 37 3.32 -12.67 -13.27
N SER A 38 2.77 -11.47 -13.45
CA SER A 38 2.48 -10.88 -14.76
C SER A 38 3.33 -9.66 -15.06
N ALA A 39 4.37 -9.85 -15.88
CA ALA A 39 5.20 -8.74 -16.37
C ALA A 39 4.40 -7.74 -17.22
N ALA A 40 3.37 -8.19 -17.94
CA ALA A 40 2.53 -7.33 -18.75
C ALA A 40 1.79 -6.28 -17.90
N VAL A 41 1.18 -6.71 -16.78
CA VAL A 41 0.49 -5.80 -15.85
C VAL A 41 1.46 -4.73 -15.32
N ASN A 42 2.68 -5.13 -14.97
CA ASN A 42 3.69 -4.16 -14.53
C ASN A 42 4.04 -3.15 -15.62
N MET A 43 4.30 -3.63 -16.84
CA MET A 43 4.64 -2.78 -17.98
C MET A 43 3.53 -1.81 -18.34
N ASP A 44 2.26 -2.18 -18.16
CA ASP A 44 1.12 -1.33 -18.50
C ASP A 44 0.81 -0.27 -17.43
N TYR A 45 0.95 -0.62 -16.14
CA TYR A 45 0.40 0.20 -15.05
C TYR A 45 1.40 0.67 -13.99
N ALA A 46 2.52 -0.04 -13.80
CA ALA A 46 3.47 0.21 -12.71
C ALA A 46 4.91 0.48 -13.20
N ASN A 47 5.06 0.92 -14.45
CA ASN A 47 6.35 1.31 -15.03
C ASN A 47 6.83 2.69 -14.52
N ALA A 48 8.08 3.04 -14.82
CA ALA A 48 8.68 4.31 -14.40
C ALA A 48 7.91 5.54 -14.92
N THR A 49 7.38 5.50 -16.14
CA THR A 49 6.57 6.59 -16.71
C THR A 49 5.27 6.79 -15.92
N ALA A 50 4.64 5.71 -15.46
CA ALA A 50 3.45 5.80 -14.62
C ALA A 50 3.74 6.48 -13.27
N ILE A 51 4.89 6.17 -12.66
CA ILE A 51 5.35 6.84 -11.43
C ILE A 51 5.61 8.33 -11.68
N VAL A 52 6.31 8.68 -12.77
CA VAL A 52 6.56 10.09 -13.13
C VAL A 52 5.25 10.85 -13.37
N ASN A 53 4.29 10.25 -14.06
CA ASN A 53 2.97 10.85 -14.27
C ASN A 53 2.23 11.07 -12.94
N LEU A 54 2.35 10.15 -11.99
CA LEU A 54 1.78 10.28 -10.65
C LEU A 54 2.43 11.42 -9.86
N LEU A 55 3.75 11.55 -9.90
CA LEU A 55 4.47 12.66 -9.25
C LEU A 55 4.09 14.04 -9.83
N GLY A 56 3.64 14.08 -11.09
CA GLY A 56 3.18 15.29 -11.78
C GLY A 56 1.79 15.79 -11.39
N GLN A 57 1.03 15.07 -10.56
CA GLN A 57 -0.33 15.50 -10.17
C GLN A 57 -0.30 16.76 -9.29
N ASN A 58 -1.28 17.65 -9.48
CA ASN A 58 -1.26 18.99 -8.88
C ASN A 58 -1.82 19.06 -7.45
N ASN A 59 -2.74 18.16 -7.13
CA ASN A 59 -3.43 18.12 -5.84
C ASN A 59 -3.64 16.68 -5.38
N ILE A 60 -3.94 16.49 -4.10
CA ILE A 60 -4.08 15.17 -3.50
C ILE A 60 -5.24 14.34 -4.11
N ALA A 61 -6.31 14.99 -4.59
CA ALA A 61 -7.44 14.29 -5.17
C ALA A 61 -7.05 13.60 -6.49
N ASP A 62 -6.35 14.30 -7.37
CA ASP A 62 -5.86 13.75 -8.63
C ASP A 62 -4.71 12.75 -8.40
N PHE A 63 -3.83 13.04 -7.43
CA PHE A 63 -2.74 12.15 -7.04
C PHE A 63 -3.27 10.78 -6.58
N GLN A 64 -4.17 10.76 -5.59
CA GLN A 64 -4.68 9.52 -5.03
C GLN A 64 -5.51 8.72 -6.04
N LEU A 65 -6.31 9.40 -6.89
CA LEU A 65 -7.10 8.71 -7.92
C LEU A 65 -6.22 8.14 -9.03
N THR A 66 -5.18 8.87 -9.44
CA THR A 66 -4.20 8.37 -10.42
C THR A 66 -3.42 7.18 -9.88
N MET A 67 -3.05 7.21 -8.58
CA MET A 67 -2.35 6.13 -7.91
C MET A 67 -3.19 4.85 -7.83
N GLN A 68 -4.48 4.97 -7.47
CA GLN A 68 -5.40 3.85 -7.27
C GLN A 68 -6.09 3.38 -8.56
N GLY A 69 -6.03 4.17 -9.62
CA GLY A 69 -6.78 3.97 -10.86
C GLY A 69 -8.09 4.73 -10.86
N ILE A 70 -8.26 5.61 -11.86
CA ILE A 70 -9.49 6.41 -12.00
C ILE A 70 -10.63 5.47 -12.45
N PRO A 71 -11.75 5.37 -11.70
CA PRO A 71 -12.85 4.51 -12.08
C PRO A 71 -13.36 4.78 -13.50
N GLY A 72 -13.48 3.73 -14.31
CA GLY A 72 -13.92 3.83 -15.71
C GLY A 72 -12.84 4.21 -16.72
N SER A 73 -11.60 4.52 -16.30
CA SER A 73 -10.50 4.86 -17.20
C SER A 73 -9.86 3.65 -17.90
N GLY A 74 -10.09 2.43 -17.38
CA GLY A 74 -9.35 1.23 -17.80
C GLY A 74 -7.91 1.17 -17.27
N ASN A 75 -7.50 2.14 -16.45
CA ASN A 75 -6.20 2.18 -15.78
C ASN A 75 -6.38 1.90 -14.28
N ILE A 76 -5.61 0.94 -13.75
CA ILE A 76 -5.64 0.50 -12.34
C ILE A 76 -4.60 1.20 -11.46
N GLY A 77 -3.86 2.16 -12.02
CA GLY A 77 -2.82 2.93 -11.34
C GLY A 77 -1.63 2.07 -10.91
N VAL A 78 -0.62 2.72 -10.33
CA VAL A 78 0.57 2.02 -9.82
C VAL A 78 0.26 1.15 -8.60
N HIS A 79 -0.79 1.48 -7.83
CA HIS A 79 -1.27 0.68 -6.70
C HIS A 79 -1.89 -0.62 -7.18
N GLY A 80 -2.89 -0.56 -8.06
CA GLY A 80 -3.46 -1.76 -8.66
C GLY A 80 -2.41 -2.53 -9.46
N GLY A 81 -1.63 -1.85 -10.30
CA GLY A 81 -0.57 -2.46 -11.08
C GLY A 81 0.45 -3.23 -10.22
N GLY A 82 0.81 -2.71 -9.04
CA GLY A 82 1.67 -3.41 -8.10
C GLY A 82 1.06 -4.69 -7.53
N HIS A 83 -0.18 -4.63 -7.05
CA HIS A 83 -0.90 -5.81 -6.55
C HIS A 83 -1.12 -6.88 -7.63
N TYR A 84 -1.74 -6.49 -8.76
CA TYR A 84 -2.11 -7.41 -9.84
C TYR A 84 -0.91 -7.89 -10.68
N THR A 85 0.28 -7.32 -10.50
CA THR A 85 1.53 -7.91 -11.04
C THR A 85 1.88 -9.19 -10.29
N ILE A 86 1.59 -9.27 -8.99
CA ILE A 86 1.89 -10.45 -8.18
C ILE A 86 0.94 -11.59 -8.50
N GLY A 87 -0.34 -11.28 -8.72
CA GLY A 87 -1.32 -12.26 -9.14
C GLY A 87 -1.70 -13.24 -8.02
N GLY A 88 -2.82 -13.92 -8.19
CA GLY A 88 -3.21 -15.06 -7.35
C GLY A 88 -3.76 -14.67 -5.97
N ASP A 89 -3.68 -15.60 -5.03
CA ASP A 89 -4.29 -15.49 -3.71
C ASP A 89 -3.20 -15.26 -2.63
N PRO A 90 -3.26 -14.18 -1.83
CA PRO A 90 -4.32 -13.17 -1.76
C PRO A 90 -3.99 -11.85 -2.50
N ALA A 91 -2.95 -11.82 -3.35
CA ALA A 91 -2.45 -10.57 -3.92
C ALA A 91 -3.47 -9.86 -4.83
N ASP A 92 -4.34 -10.60 -5.53
CA ASP A 92 -5.41 -10.04 -6.37
C ASP A 92 -6.71 -9.73 -5.59
N ASP A 93 -6.74 -9.99 -4.28
CA ASP A 93 -7.89 -9.69 -3.42
C ASP A 93 -7.65 -8.39 -2.63
N VAL A 94 -8.49 -7.39 -2.89
CA VAL A 94 -8.37 -6.04 -2.30
C VAL A 94 -8.48 -6.03 -0.77
N PHE A 95 -9.14 -7.01 -0.15
CA PHE A 95 -9.34 -7.08 1.29
C PHE A 95 -8.26 -7.91 1.98
N SER A 96 -7.85 -9.02 1.37
CA SER A 96 -6.86 -9.95 1.96
C SER A 96 -5.44 -9.78 1.43
N SER A 97 -5.16 -8.83 0.53
CA SER A 97 -3.82 -8.55 0.01
C SER A 97 -2.70 -8.42 1.06
N PRO A 98 -2.92 -7.92 2.31
CA PRO A 98 -1.87 -7.95 3.34
C PRO A 98 -1.38 -9.35 3.74
N GLY A 99 -2.10 -10.40 3.34
CA GLY A 99 -1.68 -11.80 3.50
C GLY A 99 -0.55 -12.21 2.56
N ASP A 100 -0.30 -11.47 1.47
CA ASP A 100 0.92 -11.65 0.67
C ASP A 100 2.07 -10.81 1.28
N PRO A 101 3.22 -11.40 1.65
CA PRO A 101 4.33 -10.66 2.24
C PRO A 101 4.88 -9.49 1.40
N VAL A 102 4.68 -9.49 0.08
CA VAL A 102 5.10 -8.40 -0.82
C VAL A 102 4.25 -7.15 -0.65
N PHE A 103 3.06 -7.26 -0.05
CA PHE A 103 2.19 -6.13 0.31
C PHE A 103 2.98 -5.01 0.99
N TYR A 104 3.81 -5.33 1.97
CA TYR A 104 4.56 -4.36 2.75
C TYR A 104 5.66 -3.66 1.94
N LEU A 105 6.29 -4.37 1.00
CA LEU A 105 7.26 -3.76 0.07
C LEU A 105 6.55 -2.86 -0.94
N HIS A 106 5.42 -3.32 -1.47
CA HIS A 106 4.60 -2.54 -2.38
C HIS A 106 4.11 -1.24 -1.72
N HIS A 107 3.52 -1.32 -0.53
CA HIS A 107 3.06 -0.15 0.22
C HIS A 107 4.21 0.74 0.71
N GLY A 108 5.40 0.18 0.93
CA GLY A 108 6.61 0.99 1.14
C GLY A 108 6.95 1.88 -0.07
N MET A 109 6.74 1.38 -1.30
CA MET A 109 6.91 2.17 -2.53
C MET A 109 5.76 3.18 -2.75
N ILE A 110 4.53 2.83 -2.33
CA ILE A 110 3.39 3.75 -2.33
C ILE A 110 3.66 4.95 -1.42
N ASP A 111 4.08 4.71 -0.18
CA ASP A 111 4.42 5.76 0.79
C ASP A 111 5.62 6.58 0.32
N LEU A 112 6.67 5.95 -0.23
CA LEU A 112 7.77 6.66 -0.87
C LEU A 112 7.29 7.61 -1.96
N THR A 113 6.41 7.16 -2.85
CA THR A 113 5.92 7.96 -3.96
C THR A 113 5.08 9.14 -3.46
N TRP A 114 4.24 8.92 -2.45
CA TRP A 114 3.47 9.97 -1.78
C TRP A 114 4.37 10.98 -1.07
N TRP A 115 5.38 10.51 -0.34
CA TRP A 115 6.37 11.34 0.33
C TRP A 115 7.14 12.21 -0.68
N VAL A 116 7.65 11.64 -1.78
CA VAL A 116 8.30 12.42 -2.84
C VAL A 116 7.35 13.48 -3.39
N TRP A 117 6.10 13.11 -3.68
CA TRP A 117 5.09 14.05 -4.17
C TRP A 117 4.83 15.19 -3.18
N GLN A 118 4.73 14.91 -1.89
CA GLN A 118 4.60 15.94 -0.86
C GLN A 118 5.82 16.87 -0.85
N MET A 119 7.03 16.31 -0.91
CA MET A 119 8.29 17.07 -0.84
C MET A 119 8.50 18.04 -2.02
N LEU A 120 7.90 17.79 -3.18
CA LEU A 120 7.95 18.71 -4.33
C LEU A 120 7.32 20.08 -4.05
N ASP A 121 6.35 20.17 -3.14
CA ASP A 121 5.78 21.44 -2.67
C ASP A 121 5.23 21.27 -1.23
N PHE A 122 6.14 20.96 -0.31
CA PHE A 122 5.78 20.53 1.03
C PHE A 122 4.85 21.51 1.75
N LYS A 123 5.11 22.81 1.61
CA LYS A 123 4.32 23.86 2.25
C LYS A 123 2.83 23.78 1.88
N HIS A 124 2.51 23.45 0.63
CA HIS A 124 1.12 23.41 0.17
C HIS A 124 0.55 21.99 0.07
N ARG A 125 1.39 20.94 0.02
CA ARG A 125 0.97 19.54 -0.15
C ARG A 125 0.88 18.75 1.15
N ARG A 126 1.69 19.10 2.16
CA ARG A 126 1.82 18.33 3.41
C ARG A 126 0.46 17.93 4.01
N ASN A 127 -0.45 18.89 4.18
CA ASN A 127 -1.73 18.67 4.85
C ASN A 127 -2.91 18.57 3.87
N GLN A 128 -2.68 18.32 2.58
CA GLN A 128 -3.77 18.14 1.64
C GLN A 128 -4.51 16.82 1.91
N ILE A 129 -5.83 16.91 2.05
CA ILE A 129 -6.74 15.78 2.17
C ILE A 129 -7.92 16.01 1.21
N SER A 130 -8.39 14.94 0.58
CA SER A 130 -9.59 14.94 -0.26
C SER A 130 -10.26 13.58 -0.23
N GLY A 131 -11.59 13.55 -0.29
CA GLY A 131 -12.39 12.34 -0.25
C GLY A 131 -13.25 12.23 1.01
N THR A 132 -13.95 11.10 1.10
CA THR A 132 -14.97 10.81 2.12
C THR A 132 -14.61 9.55 2.90
N GLN A 133 -15.27 9.31 4.03
CA GLN A 133 -15.00 8.19 4.93
C GLN A 133 -15.42 6.81 4.39
N SER A 134 -16.05 6.77 3.21
CA SER A 134 -16.50 5.55 2.54
C SER A 134 -15.88 5.43 1.14
N LEU A 135 -15.61 4.19 0.75
CA LEU A 135 -15.05 3.85 -0.56
C LEU A 135 -15.92 4.43 -1.68
N LEU A 136 -15.32 5.26 -2.55
CA LEU A 136 -16.01 5.96 -3.65
C LEU A 136 -17.25 6.75 -3.19
N ASN A 137 -17.29 7.17 -1.92
CA ASN A 137 -18.43 7.81 -1.29
C ASN A 137 -19.71 6.95 -1.34
N GLN A 138 -19.55 5.63 -1.20
CA GLN A 138 -20.64 4.64 -1.19
C GLN A 138 -20.58 3.77 0.08
N PRO A 139 -21.56 3.90 1.00
CA PRO A 139 -22.64 4.89 1.02
C PRO A 139 -22.12 6.32 1.20
N LEU A 140 -22.95 7.35 0.96
CA LEU A 140 -22.55 8.73 1.19
C LEU A 140 -22.06 8.95 2.62
N SER A 141 -20.92 9.62 2.79
CA SER A 141 -20.33 9.92 4.08
C SER A 141 -19.71 11.33 4.12
N ALA A 142 -19.30 11.76 5.32
CA ALA A 142 -18.65 13.05 5.50
C ALA A 142 -17.27 13.09 4.82
N ASN A 143 -16.84 14.29 4.45
CA ASN A 143 -15.47 14.52 3.99
C ASN A 143 -14.48 14.20 5.11
N VAL A 144 -13.36 13.60 4.75
CA VAL A 144 -12.23 13.40 5.67
C VAL A 144 -11.55 14.74 5.94
N THR A 145 -11.16 14.94 7.18
CA THR A 145 -10.48 16.11 7.72
C THR A 145 -9.23 15.68 8.49
N LEU A 146 -8.38 16.64 8.85
CA LEU A 146 -7.19 16.36 9.65
C LEU A 146 -7.51 15.90 11.08
N ASP A 147 -8.73 16.16 11.55
CA ASP A 147 -9.16 15.83 12.92
C ASP A 147 -9.89 14.49 13.01
N ASP A 148 -10.17 13.85 11.86
CA ASP A 148 -10.69 12.49 11.83
C ASP A 148 -9.64 11.50 12.35
N THR A 149 -10.12 10.47 13.03
CA THR A 149 -9.30 9.45 13.68
C THR A 149 -9.35 8.14 12.91
N VAL A 150 -8.21 7.47 12.76
CA VAL A 150 -8.08 6.12 12.21
C VAL A 150 -7.52 5.16 13.25
N ASP A 151 -7.85 3.87 13.14
CA ASP A 151 -7.40 2.84 14.07
C ASP A 151 -7.14 1.52 13.33
N LEU A 152 -6.09 0.81 13.74
CA LEU A 152 -5.77 -0.55 13.29
C LEU A 152 -6.27 -1.63 14.26
N TYR A 153 -6.96 -1.22 15.32
CA TYR A 153 -7.58 -2.05 16.34
C TYR A 153 -6.56 -3.04 16.95
N TYR A 154 -6.80 -4.34 16.81
CA TYR A 154 -5.97 -5.40 17.40
C TYR A 154 -4.64 -5.62 16.67
N THR A 155 -4.45 -5.01 15.51
CA THR A 155 -3.22 -5.17 14.72
C THR A 155 -2.04 -4.45 15.39
N GLY A 156 -2.32 -3.35 16.09
CA GLY A 156 -1.32 -2.62 16.85
C GLY A 156 -1.60 -1.12 16.90
N GLY A 157 -0.96 -0.45 17.86
CA GLY A 157 -1.15 0.98 18.10
C GLY A 157 -2.47 1.27 18.83
N GLY A 158 -2.98 2.47 18.61
CA GLY A 158 -4.30 2.91 19.06
C GLY A 158 -4.81 4.04 18.15
N PRO A 159 -6.02 4.56 18.41
CA PRO A 159 -6.62 5.60 17.59
C PRO A 159 -5.70 6.82 17.46
N ILE A 160 -5.50 7.30 16.24
CA ILE A 160 -4.61 8.43 15.91
C ILE A 160 -5.26 9.35 14.88
N THR A 161 -5.02 10.66 14.97
CA THR A 161 -5.63 11.62 14.04
C THR A 161 -4.91 11.65 12.69
N MET A 162 -5.64 11.95 11.61
CA MET A 162 -5.04 12.15 10.28
C MET A 162 -3.91 13.19 10.31
N ARG A 163 -4.05 14.25 11.11
CA ARG A 163 -3.03 15.29 11.30
C ARG A 163 -1.67 14.74 11.71
N GLU A 164 -1.65 13.74 12.60
CA GLU A 164 -0.44 13.12 13.12
C GLU A 164 0.22 12.18 12.10
N LEU A 165 -0.49 11.82 11.02
CA LEU A 165 -0.03 10.90 9.98
C LEU A 165 0.52 11.60 8.74
N MET A 166 0.34 12.92 8.60
CA MET A 166 0.65 13.64 7.35
C MET A 166 2.15 13.84 7.06
N SER A 167 3.05 13.39 7.94
CA SER A 167 4.49 13.60 7.78
C SER A 167 5.31 12.48 8.42
N VAL A 168 6.25 11.93 7.64
CA VAL A 168 7.13 10.81 8.04
C VAL A 168 8.17 11.16 9.12
N ASN A 169 8.26 12.42 9.53
CA ASN A 169 9.20 12.95 10.53
C ASN A 169 8.50 13.62 11.71
N GLU A 170 7.18 13.49 11.83
CA GLU A 170 6.40 14.05 12.93
C GLU A 170 5.38 13.02 13.46
N GLY A 171 4.73 13.36 14.58
CA GLY A 171 3.81 12.43 15.24
C GLY A 171 4.53 11.15 15.67
N PRO A 172 4.01 9.95 15.36
CA PRO A 172 4.64 8.69 15.70
C PRO A 172 5.81 8.33 14.75
N PHE A 173 6.02 9.09 13.67
CA PHE A 173 6.95 8.74 12.61
C PHE A 173 8.29 9.46 12.73
N CYS A 174 9.37 8.73 12.50
CA CYS A 174 10.72 9.27 12.44
C CYS A 174 11.58 8.44 11.48
N TYR A 175 11.22 8.45 10.20
CA TYR A 175 11.95 7.76 9.14
C TYR A 175 12.22 8.66 7.94
N ASN A 176 13.03 8.16 7.01
CA ASN A 176 13.26 8.80 5.73
C ASN A 176 13.48 7.72 4.66
N TYR A 177 13.23 8.07 3.40
CA TYR A 177 13.63 7.28 2.27
C TYR A 177 14.97 7.76 1.71
N SER A 178 15.81 6.81 1.30
CA SER A 178 17.02 7.11 0.54
C SER A 178 16.73 6.94 -0.95
N LEU A 179 16.99 7.99 -1.73
CA LEU A 179 16.83 8.02 -3.19
C LEU A 179 18.17 7.79 -3.90
#